data_AF-A0A3Q0RHC0-F1
#
_entry.id   AF-A0A3Q0RHC0-F1
#
_cell.length_a   1.000
_cell.length_b   1.000
_cell.length_c   1.000
_cell.angle_alpha   90.00
_cell.angle_beta   90.00
_cell.angle_gamma   90.00
#
_symmetry.space_group_name_H-M   'P 1'
#
loop_
_entity.id
_entity.type
_entity.pdbx_description
1 polymer ?
#
loop_
_entity_poly.entity_id
_entity_poly.type
_entity_poly.pdbx_seq_one_letter_code
_entity_poly.pdbx_strand_id
1 'polypeptide(L)'
;LQTIPKFCFPFDVERCDSSPVGQNFTFVLTDIDSKQRFGFCRLTQGCRVCICLLSYLPWFEIYYKLLNTLADYLSKQQVRWYFVCINDLQLYALVCLTCDLPSSFSCMFVFLQHSYFIAPDINGLPTIPESRNLTEYFVAVDINNMLQLYASMLHERRIIITSSKLSTLTACVHGAAALLFPMYWQHIFIPVLPPHLLDYCW
;
A
#
# COMPACT_ATOMS: atom_id res chain seq x y z
N LEU A 1 14.84 -3.56 6.83
CA LEU A 1 14.86 -2.54 5.76
C LEU A 1 15.12 -3.13 4.37
N GLN A 2 15.99 -4.15 4.23
CA GLN A 2 16.29 -4.77 2.92
C GLN A 2 15.10 -5.42 2.19
N THR A 3 14.02 -5.74 2.90
CA THR A 3 12.81 -6.34 2.34
C THR A 3 11.92 -5.35 1.59
N ILE A 4 11.91 -4.08 2.01
CA ILE A 4 10.98 -3.06 1.51
C ILE A 4 11.06 -2.89 -0.03
N PRO A 5 12.25 -2.79 -0.65
CA PRO A 5 12.33 -2.69 -2.11
C PRO A 5 11.66 -3.84 -2.85
N LYS A 6 11.71 -5.07 -2.29
CA LYS A 6 11.06 -6.24 -2.90
C LYS A 6 9.53 -6.18 -2.80
N PHE A 7 9.00 -5.49 -1.79
CA PHE A 7 7.57 -5.22 -1.65
C PHE A 7 7.10 -4.01 -2.46
N CYS A 8 7.99 -3.08 -2.79
CA CYS A 8 7.70 -1.98 -3.71
C CYS A 8 7.55 -2.45 -5.18
N PHE A 9 8.18 -3.57 -5.54
CA PHE A 9 8.05 -4.22 -6.85
C PHE A 9 7.66 -5.70 -6.69
N PRO A 10 6.45 -6.01 -6.22
CA PRO A 10 6.03 -7.36 -5.89
C PRO A 10 5.54 -8.13 -7.14
N PHE A 11 6.22 -7.96 -8.26
CA PHE A 11 5.88 -8.55 -9.55
C PHE A 11 7.14 -8.78 -10.38
N ASP A 12 7.00 -9.57 -11.43
CA ASP A 12 8.06 -9.74 -12.42
C ASP A 12 8.15 -8.49 -13.30
N VAL A 13 9.21 -7.70 -13.10
CA VAL A 13 9.41 -6.41 -13.79
C VAL A 13 9.57 -6.61 -15.30
N GLU A 14 10.11 -7.75 -15.74
CA GLU A 14 10.31 -8.04 -17.18
C GLU A 14 8.99 -8.33 -17.91
N ARG A 15 7.97 -8.81 -17.19
CA ARG A 15 6.66 -9.18 -17.72
C ARG A 15 5.59 -8.11 -17.49
N CYS A 16 5.97 -6.95 -16.97
CA CYS A 16 5.01 -5.92 -16.60
C CYS A 16 4.63 -5.08 -17.83
N ASP A 17 3.38 -5.21 -18.28
CA ASP A 17 2.81 -4.31 -19.28
C ASP A 17 2.79 -2.88 -18.70
N SER A 18 3.44 -1.95 -19.41
CA SER A 18 3.55 -0.56 -18.97
C SER A 18 2.17 0.08 -18.86
N SER A 19 1.58 0.09 -17.67
CA SER A 19 0.32 0.79 -17.46
C SER A 19 0.55 2.29 -17.66
N PRO A 20 -0.29 2.99 -18.45
CA PRO A 20 -0.08 4.39 -18.80
C PRO A 20 -0.24 5.34 -17.60
N VAL A 21 -0.73 4.85 -16.47
CA VAL A 21 -1.01 5.65 -15.27
C VAL A 21 -0.32 5.00 -14.07
N GLY A 22 0.38 5.80 -13.28
CA GLY A 22 0.94 5.31 -12.03
C GLY A 22 -0.15 4.75 -11.11
N GLN A 23 0.19 3.76 -10.28
CA GLN A 23 -0.76 3.04 -9.44
C GLN A 23 -0.43 3.23 -7.95
N ASN A 24 -1.48 3.24 -7.12
CA ASN A 24 -1.34 3.26 -5.67
C ASN A 24 -1.70 1.88 -5.14
N PHE A 25 -0.90 1.36 -4.24
CA PHE A 25 -1.17 0.09 -3.56
C PHE A 25 -0.58 0.14 -2.15
N THR A 26 -1.06 -0.74 -1.27
CA THR A 26 -0.53 -0.85 0.09
C THR A 26 -0.15 -2.29 0.37
N PHE A 27 1.11 -2.52 0.72
CA PHE A 27 1.53 -3.80 1.30
C PHE A 27 1.49 -3.73 2.82
N VAL A 28 1.50 -4.89 3.48
CA VAL A 28 1.59 -4.97 4.94
C VAL A 28 2.80 -5.82 5.32
N LEU A 29 3.54 -5.34 6.32
CA LEU A 29 4.56 -6.10 7.03
C LEU A 29 4.02 -6.37 8.44
N THR A 30 4.02 -7.62 8.85
CA THR A 30 3.62 -8.02 10.19
C THR A 30 4.84 -8.06 11.09
N ASP A 31 4.79 -7.33 12.21
CA ASP A 31 5.84 -7.30 13.22
C ASP A 31 5.77 -8.53 14.14
N ILE A 32 6.77 -8.70 15.01
CA ILE A 32 6.82 -9.80 16.00
C ILE A 32 5.63 -9.78 16.97
N ASP A 33 5.09 -8.58 17.24
CA ASP A 33 3.89 -8.39 18.08
C ASP A 33 2.58 -8.62 17.31
N SER A 34 2.64 -9.19 16.10
CA SER A 34 1.50 -9.34 15.19
C SER A 34 0.82 -8.03 14.78
N LYS A 35 1.50 -6.89 14.98
CA LYS A 35 1.03 -5.57 14.53
C LYS A 35 1.34 -5.36 13.05
N GLN A 36 0.40 -4.72 12.35
CA GLN A 36 0.52 -4.42 10.93
C GLN A 36 1.23 -3.08 10.72
N ARG A 37 2.33 -3.09 9.95
CA ARG A 37 2.93 -1.88 9.35
C ARG A 37 2.51 -1.80 7.89
N PHE A 38 1.87 -0.70 7.53
CA PHE A 38 1.38 -0.43 6.18
C PHE A 38 2.46 0.28 5.36
N GLY A 39 2.78 -0.29 4.19
CA GLY A 39 3.65 0.28 3.18
C GLY A 39 2.83 0.88 2.04
N PHE A 40 2.51 2.16 2.15
CA PHE A 40 1.78 2.90 1.13
C PHE A 40 2.70 3.21 -0.03
N CYS A 41 2.37 2.73 -1.22
CA CYS A 41 3.21 2.83 -2.39
C CYS A 41 2.54 3.62 -3.51
N ARG A 42 3.35 4.42 -4.21
CA ARG A 42 3.02 5.08 -5.47
C ARG A 42 4.02 4.61 -6.53
N LEU A 43 3.56 3.71 -7.39
CA LEU A 43 4.31 3.25 -8.55
C LEU A 43 4.15 4.25 -9.69
N THR A 44 5.26 4.71 -10.25
CA THR A 44 5.29 5.64 -11.39
C THR A 44 4.99 4.94 -12.71
N GLN A 45 4.74 5.73 -13.76
CA GLN A 45 4.52 5.20 -15.11
C GLN A 45 5.72 4.37 -15.58
N GLY A 46 5.45 3.24 -16.23
CA GLY A 46 6.49 2.32 -16.71
C GLY A 46 7.17 1.48 -15.61
N CYS A 47 6.63 1.45 -14.40
CA CYS A 47 7.04 0.55 -13.31
C CYS A 47 8.52 0.64 -12.93
N ARG A 48 9.15 1.82 -13.11
CA ARG A 48 10.58 2.02 -12.83
C ARG A 48 10.86 2.53 -11.43
N VAL A 49 10.06 3.48 -10.93
CA VAL A 49 10.27 4.13 -9.63
C VAL A 49 9.04 3.93 -8.75
N CYS A 50 9.26 3.62 -7.48
CA CYS A 50 8.20 3.44 -6.49
C CYS A 50 8.46 4.29 -5.23
N ILE A 51 7.60 5.26 -4.96
CA ILE A 51 7.66 6.06 -3.73
C ILE A 51 6.90 5.29 -2.65
N CYS A 52 7.51 5.05 -1.49
CA CYS A 52 6.90 4.30 -0.39
C CYS A 52 6.84 5.14 0.89
N LEU A 53 5.79 4.97 1.69
CA LEU A 53 5.68 5.48 3.06
C LEU A 53 5.34 4.32 3.97
N LEU A 54 6.05 4.20 5.10
CA LEU A 54 5.77 3.18 6.10
C LEU A 54 5.14 3.81 7.33
N SER A 55 3.99 3.29 7.73
CA SER A 55 3.28 3.76 8.92
C SER A 55 2.53 2.62 9.59
N TYR A 56 2.35 2.71 10.90
CA TYR A 56 1.42 1.86 11.64
C TYR A 56 -0.03 2.37 11.56
N LEU A 57 -0.22 3.61 11.11
CA LEU A 57 -1.54 4.23 11.01
C LEU A 57 -2.19 3.84 9.67
N PRO A 58 -3.43 3.32 9.66
CA PRO A 58 -4.11 2.87 8.44
C PRO A 58 -4.77 4.05 7.69
N TRP A 59 -4.05 5.15 7.46
CA TRP A 59 -4.59 6.37 6.84
C TRP A 59 -4.42 6.39 5.31
N PHE A 60 -5.06 5.45 4.62
CA PHE A 60 -4.90 5.21 3.19
C PHE A 60 -5.05 6.48 2.34
N GLU A 61 -6.14 7.22 2.54
CA GLU A 61 -6.51 8.40 1.75
C GLU A 61 -5.48 9.53 1.92
N ILE A 62 -5.04 9.76 3.16
CA ILE A 62 -4.05 10.79 3.50
C ILE A 62 -2.71 10.44 2.87
N TYR A 63 -2.22 9.22 3.06
CA TYR A 63 -0.90 8.83 2.55
C TYR A 63 -0.89 8.74 1.03
N TYR A 64 -1.96 8.28 0.38
CA TYR A 64 -2.07 8.31 -1.08
C TYR A 64 -2.07 9.73 -1.63
N LYS A 65 -2.77 10.67 -0.99
CA LYS A 65 -2.74 12.08 -1.39
C LYS A 65 -1.34 12.67 -1.24
N LEU A 66 -0.69 12.43 -0.11
CA LEU A 66 0.70 12.82 0.15
C LEU A 66 1.63 12.27 -0.93
N LEU A 67 1.61 10.95 -1.17
CA LEU A 67 2.44 10.28 -2.18
C LEU A 67 2.24 10.85 -3.60
N ASN A 68 1.00 11.15 -3.99
CA ASN A 68 0.71 11.77 -5.28
C ASN A 68 1.36 13.16 -5.38
N THR A 69 1.22 13.98 -4.33
CA THR A 69 1.87 15.29 -4.29
C THR A 69 3.40 15.17 -4.35
N LEU A 70 3.99 14.18 -3.66
CA LEU A 70 5.43 13.91 -3.75
C LEU A 70 5.86 13.50 -5.16
N ALA A 71 5.09 12.65 -5.84
CA ALA A 71 5.35 12.27 -7.22
C ALA A 71 5.28 13.47 -8.18
N ASP A 72 4.34 14.39 -7.97
CA ASP A 72 4.21 15.62 -8.76
C ASP A 72 5.40 16.56 -8.56
N TYR A 73 5.92 16.70 -7.33
CA TYR A 73 7.12 17.49 -7.07
C TYR A 73 8.37 16.89 -7.73
N LEU A 74 8.52 15.57 -7.67
CA LEU A 74 9.63 14.87 -8.32
C LEU A 74 9.61 15.04 -9.84
N SER A 75 8.43 14.96 -10.47
CA SER A 75 8.31 15.12 -11.93
C SER A 75 8.63 16.54 -12.43
N LYS A 76 8.36 17.57 -11.60
CA LYS A 76 8.59 18.97 -11.95
C LYS A 76 10.03 19.47 -11.71
N GLN A 77 10.96 18.59 -11.30
CA GLN A 77 12.36 18.93 -10.95
C GLN A 77 12.52 20.06 -9.91
N GLN A 78 11.46 20.43 -9.18
CA GLN A 78 11.50 21.44 -8.12
C GLN A 78 11.93 20.82 -6.78
N VAL A 79 13.11 20.17 -6.74
CA VAL A 79 13.57 19.49 -5.52
C VAL A 79 14.84 20.14 -5.00
N ARG A 80 14.68 21.06 -4.06
CA ARG A 80 15.71 21.44 -3.10
C ARG A 80 15.60 20.46 -1.93
N TRP A 81 16.62 19.63 -1.75
CA TRP A 81 16.65 18.58 -0.73
C TRP A 81 16.68 19.19 0.68
N TYR A 82 15.61 19.01 1.46
CA TYR A 82 15.58 19.41 2.87
C TYR A 82 15.34 18.18 3.76
N PHE A 83 16.29 17.92 4.67
CA PHE A 83 16.17 16.94 5.74
C PHE A 83 15.28 17.51 6.86
N VAL A 84 14.21 16.82 7.25
CA VAL A 84 13.43 17.18 8.43
C VAL A 84 13.05 15.93 9.22
N CYS A 85 13.52 15.84 10.47
CA CYS A 85 13.04 14.90 11.46
C CYS A 85 11.80 15.49 12.14
N ILE A 86 10.64 14.83 12.04
CA ILE A 86 9.51 15.10 12.93
C ILE A 86 9.67 14.17 14.13
N ASN A 87 10.03 14.73 15.28
CA ASN A 87 10.28 13.98 16.50
C ASN A 87 9.03 13.59 17.31
N ASP A 88 7.80 13.74 16.80
CA ASP A 88 6.59 13.51 17.62
C ASP A 88 5.49 12.62 17.02
N LEU A 89 5.65 12.03 15.83
CA LEU A 89 4.55 11.25 15.20
C LEU A 89 4.89 9.85 14.64
N GLN A 90 6.09 9.29 14.89
CA GLN A 90 6.50 7.96 14.39
C GLN A 90 6.21 7.73 12.89
N LEU A 91 6.27 8.77 12.05
CA LEU A 91 6.00 8.68 10.63
C LEU A 91 7.30 8.47 9.85
N TYR A 92 7.60 7.22 9.50
CA TYR A 92 8.77 6.89 8.70
C TYR A 92 8.46 6.94 7.20
N ALA A 93 8.56 8.13 6.59
CA ALA A 93 8.51 8.27 5.13
C ALA A 93 9.80 7.69 4.51
N LEU A 94 9.70 6.65 3.67
CA LEU A 94 10.85 5.95 3.11
C LEU A 94 10.75 5.92 1.58
N VAL A 95 11.22 6.98 0.93
CA VAL A 95 11.24 7.05 -0.54
C VAL A 95 12.27 6.05 -1.10
N CYS A 96 11.82 4.97 -1.73
CA CYS A 96 12.68 4.02 -2.45
C CYS A 96 12.90 4.49 -3.90
N LEU A 97 13.94 5.27 -4.15
CA LEU A 97 14.39 5.52 -5.52
C LEU A 97 15.30 4.38 -5.98
N THR A 98 14.87 3.61 -6.97
CA THR A 98 15.78 2.94 -7.90
C THR A 98 16.40 4.04 -8.77
N CYS A 99 17.48 4.63 -8.27
CA CYS A 99 18.38 5.42 -9.11
C CYS A 99 19.38 4.44 -9.73
N ASP A 100 19.70 4.60 -11.01
CA ASP A 100 20.69 3.81 -11.77
C ASP A 100 22.14 4.01 -11.27
N LEU A 101 22.38 4.00 -9.95
CA LEU A 101 23.72 3.95 -9.37
C LEU A 101 23.90 2.68 -8.52
N PRO A 102 24.98 1.92 -8.75
CA PRO A 102 25.27 0.73 -7.98
C PRO A 102 25.62 1.15 -6.55
N SER A 103 25.08 0.43 -5.56
CA SER A 103 25.60 0.33 -4.19
C SER A 103 25.30 1.42 -3.14
N SER A 104 24.13 2.07 -3.11
CA SER A 104 23.66 2.77 -1.89
C SER A 104 22.13 2.93 -1.83
N PHE A 105 21.49 2.26 -0.87
CA PHE A 105 20.07 2.48 -0.55
C PHE A 105 19.94 3.74 0.31
N SER A 106 19.43 4.85 -0.25
CA SER A 106 19.23 6.10 0.49
C SER A 106 17.76 6.26 0.88
N CYS A 107 17.47 6.33 2.18
CA CYS A 107 16.14 6.64 2.72
C CYS A 107 15.96 8.17 2.82
N MET A 108 14.83 8.70 2.36
CA MET A 108 14.60 10.16 2.35
C MET A 108 13.17 10.53 2.77
N PHE A 109 13.04 11.63 3.53
CA PHE A 109 11.80 12.16 4.10
C PHE A 109 11.44 13.48 3.41
N VAL A 110 10.16 13.74 3.13
CA VAL A 110 9.70 14.96 2.43
C VAL A 110 8.60 15.68 3.23
N PHE A 111 8.69 17.01 3.31
CA PHE A 111 7.69 17.88 3.94
C PHE A 111 6.83 18.59 2.89
N LEU A 112 5.52 18.68 3.12
CA LEU A 112 4.61 19.55 2.37
C LEU A 112 4.30 20.79 3.19
N GLN A 113 4.85 21.94 2.79
CA GLN A 113 4.37 23.23 3.28
C GLN A 113 2.98 23.46 2.64
N HIS A 114 1.93 23.63 3.46
CA HIS A 114 0.52 23.99 3.12
C HIS A 114 -0.55 22.87 3.00
N SER A 115 -0.41 21.71 3.64
CA SER A 115 -1.53 20.76 3.75
C SER A 115 -1.83 20.39 5.20
N TYR A 116 -3.00 20.79 5.71
CA TYR A 116 -3.56 20.22 6.94
C TYR A 116 -4.41 19.00 6.58
N PHE A 117 -4.35 17.97 7.42
CA PHE A 117 -5.18 16.78 7.31
C PHE A 117 -5.94 16.59 8.61
N ILE A 118 -7.17 16.09 8.51
CA ILE A 118 -7.96 15.68 9.67
C ILE A 118 -7.71 14.19 9.86
N ALA A 119 -7.26 13.80 11.05
CA ALA A 119 -7.08 12.39 11.38
C ALA A 119 -8.43 11.66 11.26
N PRO A 120 -8.51 10.55 10.52
CA PRO A 120 -9.77 9.82 10.36
C PRO A 120 -10.19 9.17 11.67
N ASP A 121 -11.49 9.07 11.89
CA ASP A 121 -12.05 8.28 12.99
C ASP A 121 -11.88 6.79 12.70
N ILE A 122 -11.11 6.10 13.54
CA ILE A 122 -10.82 4.68 13.42
C ILE A 122 -12.00 3.77 13.79
N ASN A 123 -13.02 4.31 14.46
CA ASN A 123 -14.23 3.57 14.84
C ASN A 123 -15.37 3.75 13.84
N GLY A 124 -15.24 4.70 12.90
CA GLY A 124 -16.21 4.94 11.85
C GLY A 124 -16.21 3.80 10.83
N LEU A 125 -17.41 3.44 10.35
CA LEU A 125 -17.52 2.50 9.23
C LEU A 125 -16.98 3.13 7.95
N PRO A 126 -16.26 2.37 7.10
CA PRO A 126 -15.84 2.87 5.80
C PRO A 126 -17.05 3.15 4.90
N THR A 127 -17.08 4.33 4.28
CA THR A 127 -18.14 4.74 3.35
C THR A 127 -17.63 4.72 1.90
N ILE A 128 -18.55 4.52 0.95
CA ILE A 128 -18.29 4.62 -0.49
C ILE A 128 -18.84 5.98 -0.96
N PRO A 129 -18.07 6.82 -1.69
CA PRO A 129 -16.77 6.53 -2.32
C PRO A 129 -15.53 6.96 -1.52
N GLU A 130 -15.68 7.40 -0.26
CA GLU A 130 -14.60 8.02 0.51
C GLU A 130 -13.45 7.04 0.80
N SER A 131 -13.79 5.80 1.20
CA SER A 131 -12.81 4.74 1.40
C SER A 131 -12.38 4.16 0.06
N ARG A 132 -11.12 4.38 -0.31
CA ARG A 132 -10.61 3.89 -1.59
C ARG A 132 -10.63 2.37 -1.70
N ASN A 133 -10.27 1.68 -0.62
CA ASN A 133 -10.19 0.22 -0.60
C ASN A 133 -11.57 -0.42 -0.79
N LEU A 134 -12.58 0.04 -0.03
CA LEU A 134 -13.93 -0.49 -0.13
C LEU A 134 -14.57 -0.17 -1.49
N THR A 135 -14.36 1.05 -1.98
CA THR A 135 -14.88 1.49 -3.28
C THR A 135 -14.31 0.65 -4.42
N GLU A 136 -12.99 0.47 -4.47
CA GLU A 136 -12.36 -0.35 -5.52
C GLU A 136 -12.73 -1.83 -5.39
N TYR A 137 -12.84 -2.37 -4.18
CA TYR A 137 -13.32 -3.74 -3.96
C TYR A 137 -14.73 -3.95 -4.49
N PHE A 138 -15.66 -3.04 -4.16
CA PHE A 138 -17.04 -3.10 -4.59
C PHE A 138 -17.20 -2.94 -6.11
N VAL A 139 -16.33 -2.14 -6.75
CA VAL A 139 -16.33 -1.95 -8.20
C VAL A 139 -15.71 -3.15 -8.94
N ALA A 140 -14.69 -3.79 -8.36
CA ALA A 140 -13.92 -4.83 -9.02
C ALA A 140 -14.47 -6.25 -8.84
N VAL A 141 -15.21 -6.51 -7.75
CA VAL A 141 -15.67 -7.85 -7.37
C VAL A 141 -17.20 -7.91 -7.43
N ASP A 142 -17.74 -8.89 -8.15
CA ASP A 142 -19.19 -9.11 -8.19
C ASP A 142 -19.73 -9.64 -6.86
N ILE A 143 -21.02 -9.40 -6.63
CA ILE A 143 -21.68 -9.72 -5.36
C ILE A 143 -21.58 -11.21 -4.97
N ASN A 144 -21.58 -12.14 -5.93
CA ASN A 144 -21.48 -13.57 -5.62
C ASN A 144 -20.09 -13.88 -5.07
N ASN A 145 -19.05 -13.37 -5.72
CA ASN A 145 -17.68 -13.53 -5.25
C ASN A 145 -17.43 -12.80 -3.92
N MET A 146 -18.04 -11.63 -3.69
CA MET A 146 -17.99 -10.97 -2.39
C MET A 146 -18.56 -11.85 -1.26
N LEU A 147 -19.72 -12.48 -1.49
CA LEU A 147 -20.35 -13.37 -0.52
C LEU A 147 -19.54 -14.65 -0.30
N GLN A 148 -18.98 -15.25 -1.35
CA GLN A 148 -18.11 -16.43 -1.24
C GLN A 148 -16.85 -16.12 -0.45
N LEU A 149 -16.25 -14.96 -0.68
CA LEU A 149 -15.06 -14.51 0.03
C LEU A 149 -15.36 -14.25 1.50
N TYR A 150 -16.46 -13.56 1.80
CA TYR A 150 -16.92 -13.33 3.17
C TYR A 150 -17.19 -14.65 3.91
N ALA A 151 -17.91 -15.59 3.30
CA ALA A 151 -18.14 -16.92 3.86
C ALA A 151 -16.82 -17.69 4.08
N SER A 152 -15.87 -17.59 3.15
CA SER A 152 -14.56 -18.22 3.28
C SER A 152 -13.73 -17.64 4.43
N MET A 153 -13.81 -16.32 4.65
CA MET A 153 -13.18 -15.66 5.79
C MET A 153 -13.81 -16.11 7.12
N LEU A 154 -15.13 -16.23 7.20
CA LEU A 154 -15.81 -16.75 8.40
C LEU A 154 -15.44 -18.20 8.74
N HIS A 155 -14.98 -18.98 7.75
CA HIS A 155 -14.48 -20.35 7.95
C HIS A 155 -12.95 -20.41 8.06
N GLU A 156 -12.27 -19.27 8.23
CA GLU A 156 -10.82 -19.16 8.35
C GLU A 156 -10.05 -19.93 7.26
N ARG A 157 -10.56 -19.90 6.02
CA ARG A 157 -9.93 -20.61 4.91
C ARG A 157 -8.64 -19.93 4.46
N ARG A 158 -7.75 -20.69 3.81
CA ARG A 158 -6.63 -20.13 3.04
C ARG A 158 -7.19 -19.50 1.77
N ILE A 159 -7.11 -18.18 1.65
CA ILE A 159 -7.70 -17.41 0.54
C ILE A 159 -6.57 -16.76 -0.25
N ILE A 160 -6.59 -16.95 -1.57
CA ILE A 160 -5.69 -16.28 -2.52
C ILE A 160 -6.54 -15.39 -3.42
N ILE A 161 -6.19 -14.10 -3.48
CA ILE A 161 -6.79 -13.12 -4.39
C ILE A 161 -5.75 -12.79 -5.45
N THR A 162 -6.15 -12.77 -6.72
CA THR A 162 -5.28 -12.45 -7.85
C THR A 162 -5.85 -11.30 -8.66
N SER A 163 -5.00 -10.40 -9.13
CA SER A 163 -5.37 -9.30 -10.02
C SER A 163 -4.17 -8.87 -10.84
N SER A 164 -4.40 -8.37 -12.06
CA SER A 164 -3.35 -7.77 -12.90
C SER A 164 -2.96 -6.35 -12.45
N LYS A 165 -3.76 -5.71 -11.59
CA LYS A 165 -3.51 -4.38 -11.02
C LYS A 165 -3.27 -4.49 -9.51
N LEU A 166 -2.14 -3.94 -9.05
CA LEU A 166 -1.78 -3.91 -7.63
C LEU A 166 -2.75 -3.08 -6.79
N SER A 167 -3.26 -1.99 -7.38
CA SER A 167 -4.27 -1.15 -6.72
C SER A 167 -5.52 -1.94 -6.38
N THR A 168 -6.03 -2.69 -7.35
CA THR A 168 -7.22 -3.52 -7.19
C THR A 168 -6.95 -4.68 -6.25
N LEU A 169 -5.79 -5.34 -6.38
CA LEU A 169 -5.40 -6.47 -5.54
C LEU A 169 -5.43 -6.09 -4.04
N THR A 170 -4.65 -5.07 -3.68
CA THR A 170 -4.51 -4.64 -2.28
C THR A 170 -5.79 -4.03 -1.73
N ALA A 171 -6.53 -3.29 -2.57
CA ALA A 171 -7.85 -2.76 -2.20
C ALA A 171 -8.86 -3.89 -1.92
N CYS A 172 -8.89 -4.95 -2.72
CA CYS A 172 -9.77 -6.09 -2.49
C CYS A 172 -9.44 -6.79 -1.18
N VAL A 173 -8.16 -7.00 -0.87
CA VAL A 173 -7.74 -7.63 0.39
C VAL A 173 -8.15 -6.77 1.61
N HIS A 174 -7.83 -5.47 1.59
CA HIS A 174 -8.17 -4.57 2.69
C HIS A 174 -9.68 -4.32 2.81
N GLY A 175 -10.38 -4.15 1.68
CA GLY A 175 -11.82 -3.93 1.62
C GLY A 175 -12.59 -5.14 2.14
N ALA A 176 -12.21 -6.34 1.71
CA ALA A 176 -12.79 -7.58 2.23
C ALA A 176 -12.57 -7.77 3.73
N ALA A 177 -11.35 -7.54 4.22
CA ALA A 177 -11.05 -7.66 5.64
C ALA A 177 -11.84 -6.66 6.51
N ALA A 178 -12.11 -5.45 5.98
CA ALA A 178 -12.91 -4.45 6.68
C ALA A 178 -14.37 -4.88 6.88
N LEU A 179 -14.91 -5.75 6.01
CA LEU A 179 -16.28 -6.28 6.15
C LEU A 179 -16.44 -7.26 7.33
N LEU A 180 -15.35 -7.70 7.95
CA LEU A 180 -15.41 -8.54 9.14
C LEU A 180 -15.74 -7.75 10.42
N PHE A 181 -15.74 -6.42 10.38
CA PHE A 181 -16.02 -5.57 11.54
C PHE A 181 -17.28 -6.05 12.30
N PRO A 182 -17.22 -6.18 13.65
CA PRO A 182 -16.15 -5.76 14.55
C PRO A 182 -15.00 -6.77 14.74
N MET A 183 -15.00 -7.88 13.99
CA MET A 183 -13.91 -8.86 13.98
C MET A 183 -12.80 -8.40 13.04
N TYR A 184 -11.59 -8.93 13.27
CA TYR A 184 -10.44 -8.72 12.41
C TYR A 184 -9.83 -10.07 12.04
N TRP A 185 -9.28 -10.18 10.83
CA TRP A 185 -8.55 -11.37 10.42
C TRP A 185 -7.30 -11.57 11.30
N GLN A 186 -7.16 -12.74 11.93
CA GLN A 186 -6.09 -13.02 12.90
C GLN A 186 -4.93 -13.84 12.32
N HIS A 187 -5.12 -14.50 11.18
CA HIS A 187 -4.10 -15.34 10.56
C HIS A 187 -3.19 -14.54 9.63
N ILE A 188 -2.34 -15.25 8.88
CA ILE A 188 -1.44 -14.65 7.87
C ILE A 188 -2.22 -13.67 6.99
N PHE A 189 -1.74 -12.43 6.94
CA PHE A 189 -2.36 -11.33 6.19
C PHE A 189 -1.30 -10.64 5.33
N ILE A 190 -1.28 -10.99 4.04
CA ILE A 190 -0.29 -10.47 3.08
C ILE A 190 -1.05 -9.91 1.87
N PRO A 191 -1.38 -8.60 1.85
CA PRO A 191 -2.16 -7.99 0.77
C PRO A 191 -1.52 -8.08 -0.62
N VAL A 192 -0.20 -8.20 -0.67
CA VAL A 192 0.55 -8.47 -1.90
C VAL A 192 1.79 -9.26 -1.54
N LEU A 193 1.99 -10.38 -2.23
CA LEU A 193 3.07 -11.32 -1.98
C LEU A 193 4.14 -11.19 -3.08
N PRO A 194 5.36 -10.72 -2.76
CA PRO A 194 6.46 -10.66 -3.72
C PRO A 194 6.89 -12.05 -4.22
N PRO A 195 7.48 -12.15 -5.43
CA PRO A 195 7.86 -13.43 -6.04
C PRO A 195 8.76 -14.33 -5.17
N HIS A 196 9.69 -13.72 -4.44
CA HIS A 196 10.62 -14.46 -3.57
C HIS A 196 9.98 -15.08 -2.32
N LEU A 197 8.68 -14.83 -2.07
CA LEU A 197 7.92 -15.37 -0.95
C LEU A 197 6.77 -16.28 -1.43
N LEU A 198 6.73 -16.67 -2.70
CA LEU A 198 5.65 -17.52 -3.23
C LEU A 198 5.54 -18.87 -2.54
N ASP A 199 6.61 -19.36 -1.93
CA ASP A 199 6.60 -20.61 -1.15
C ASP A 199 5.66 -20.54 0.05
N TYR A 200 5.30 -19.35 0.54
CA TYR A 200 4.31 -19.16 1.62
C TYR A 200 2.87 -19.50 1.21
N CYS A 201 2.61 -19.75 -0.07
CA CYS A 201 1.28 -20.13 -0.55
C CYS A 201 0.94 -21.61 -0.32
N TRP A 202 1.92 -22.46 0.01
CA TRP A 202 1.77 -23.92 0.10
C TRP A 202 1.72 -24.41 1.57
#